data_AF-A0A7Y3KA01-F1
#
_entry.id   AF-A0A7Y3KA01-F1
#
_cell.length_a   1.000
_cell.length_b   1.000
_cell.length_c   1.000
_cell.angle_alpha   90.00
_cell.angle_beta   90.00
_cell.angle_gamma   90.00
#
_symmetry.space_group_name_H-M   'P 1'
#
loop_
_entity.id
_entity.type
_entity.pdbx_description
1 polymer ?
#
loop_
_entity_poly.entity_id
_entity_poly.type
_entity_poly.pdbx_seq_one_letter_code
_entity_poly.pdbx_strand_id
1 'polypeptide(L)'
;MMIKIRYKSVAALTRRGLLPANRRKVKRMWLGLAGVLSLGLMVLRHGLVVQAQPPWLHNQITQELASADRASALRAFHQISRDMPAVGPPMEWLLLRVWPKALMRGRHYNLAAKLELQTIRNFPGNLWVLQRAMDLRVRALLRANHPRQALNAARGLLNICSMRMTQQALLLVAQCLNASFPQDPQMVENFMDQQVAGAVPVAPGGKAYRCTVLESIPLHGRHFASTLRDLQPFTDYQSLLARGNLLLLSGKAAEAMGLFRLMANQYGTGRTANECIARALKAEDGTIGRANGFVLSLIKSAARTARRGGP
;
A
#
# COMPACT_ATOMS: atom_id res chain seq x y z
N MET A 1 -26.19 -33.03 -7.39
CA MET A 1 -26.47 -34.34 -6.78
C MET A 1 -27.35 -34.10 -5.54
N MET A 2 -28.66 -34.30 -5.65
CA MET A 2 -29.64 -34.08 -4.56
C MET A 2 -29.69 -35.32 -3.66
N ILE A 3 -29.25 -35.20 -2.41
CA ILE A 3 -29.38 -36.27 -1.41
C ILE A 3 -30.84 -36.30 -0.94
N LYS A 4 -31.63 -37.28 -1.43
CA LYS A 4 -32.98 -37.56 -0.89
C LYS A 4 -32.85 -38.28 0.45
N ILE A 5 -32.89 -37.54 1.56
CA ILE A 5 -32.98 -38.13 2.91
C ILE A 5 -34.38 -38.74 3.08
N ARG A 6 -34.45 -40.06 3.27
CA ARG A 6 -35.71 -40.79 3.51
C ARG A 6 -36.32 -40.37 4.86
N TYR A 7 -37.52 -39.80 4.84
CA TYR A 7 -38.28 -39.32 6.01
C TYR A 7 -38.63 -40.39 7.07
N LYS A 8 -38.42 -41.68 6.80
CA LYS A 8 -38.77 -42.77 7.73
C LYS A 8 -37.96 -42.74 9.04
N SER A 9 -36.76 -42.18 9.04
CA SER A 9 -35.87 -42.16 10.21
C SER A 9 -36.30 -41.17 11.31
N VAL A 10 -36.98 -40.07 10.93
CA VAL A 10 -37.37 -39.02 11.89
C VAL A 10 -38.54 -39.48 12.76
N ALA A 11 -39.52 -40.17 12.19
CA ALA A 11 -40.67 -40.69 12.93
C ALA A 11 -40.27 -41.76 13.97
N ALA A 12 -39.23 -42.56 13.68
CA ALA A 12 -38.69 -43.55 14.61
C ALA A 12 -37.98 -42.90 15.80
N LEU A 13 -37.25 -41.80 15.58
CA LEU A 13 -36.57 -41.04 16.63
C LEU A 13 -37.54 -40.29 17.55
N THR A 14 -38.64 -39.76 17.01
CA THR A 14 -39.68 -39.11 17.83
C THR A 14 -40.40 -40.11 18.74
N ARG A 15 -40.67 -41.33 18.28
CA ARG A 15 -41.29 -42.39 19.11
C ARG A 15 -40.38 -42.86 20.26
N ARG A 16 -39.06 -42.71 20.12
CA ARG A 16 -38.08 -43.04 21.17
C ARG A 16 -37.82 -41.89 22.16
N GLY A 17 -38.55 -40.77 22.07
CA GLY A 17 -38.40 -39.63 22.99
C GLY A 17 -37.10 -38.82 22.81
N LEU A 18 -36.29 -39.13 21.79
CA LEU A 18 -34.98 -38.50 21.55
C LEU A 18 -35.08 -37.12 20.88
N LEU A 19 -36.28 -36.71 20.46
CA LEU A 19 -36.52 -35.40 19.86
C LEU A 19 -37.77 -34.74 20.46
N PRO A 20 -37.74 -33.42 20.74
CA PRO A 20 -38.89 -32.71 21.28
C PRO A 20 -40.07 -32.71 20.29
N ALA A 21 -41.29 -32.99 20.78
CA ALA A 21 -42.52 -33.04 19.97
C ALA A 21 -42.85 -31.72 19.23
N ASN A 22 -42.23 -30.61 19.64
CA ASN A 22 -42.45 -29.31 19.05
C ASN A 22 -41.66 -29.17 17.72
N ARG A 23 -42.36 -29.38 16.60
CA ARG A 23 -41.82 -29.25 15.23
C ARG A 23 -41.10 -27.92 14.98
N ARG A 24 -41.50 -26.81 15.64
CA ARG A 24 -40.82 -25.50 15.49
C ARG A 24 -39.43 -25.49 16.15
N LYS A 25 -39.24 -26.16 17.29
CA LYS A 25 -37.92 -26.30 17.94
C LYS A 25 -36.98 -27.17 17.11
N VAL A 26 -37.48 -28.29 16.58
CA VAL A 26 -36.69 -29.18 15.70
C VAL A 26 -36.22 -28.45 14.44
N LYS A 27 -37.09 -27.67 13.79
CA LYS A 27 -36.72 -26.90 12.58
C LYS A 27 -35.64 -25.83 12.86
N ARG A 28 -35.70 -25.14 14.01
CA ARG A 28 -34.64 -24.19 14.43
C ARG A 28 -33.32 -24.89 14.73
N MET A 29 -33.36 -26.07 15.34
CA MET A 29 -32.16 -26.86 15.65
C MET A 29 -31.46 -27.35 14.37
N TRP A 30 -32.22 -27.82 13.38
CA TRP A 30 -31.67 -28.21 12.08
C TRP A 30 -31.12 -27.03 11.27
N LEU A 31 -31.75 -25.86 11.33
CA LEU A 31 -31.22 -24.64 10.70
C LEU A 31 -29.91 -24.17 11.36
N GLY A 32 -29.79 -24.29 12.68
CA GLY A 32 -28.54 -24.03 13.39
C GLY A 32 -27.43 -25.01 13.02
N LEU A 33 -27.73 -26.31 12.97
CA LEU A 33 -26.77 -27.36 12.60
C LEU A 33 -26.33 -27.26 11.13
N ALA A 34 -27.25 -26.94 10.21
CA ALA A 34 -26.91 -26.66 8.82
C ALA A 34 -26.06 -25.40 8.67
N GLY A 35 -26.30 -24.36 9.48
CA GLY A 35 -25.46 -23.16 9.55
C GLY A 35 -24.03 -23.47 10.02
N VAL A 36 -23.89 -24.27 11.09
CA VAL A 36 -22.57 -24.66 11.65
C VAL A 36 -21.80 -25.59 10.70
N LEU A 37 -22.47 -26.56 10.05
CA LEU A 37 -21.85 -27.43 9.05
C LEU A 37 -21.46 -26.67 7.78
N SER A 38 -22.26 -25.68 7.36
CA SER A 38 -21.91 -24.82 6.22
C SER A 38 -20.72 -23.92 6.54
N LEU A 39 -20.62 -23.40 7.77
CA LEU A 39 -19.44 -22.66 8.23
C LEU A 39 -18.19 -23.55 8.28
N GLY A 40 -18.31 -24.78 8.79
CA GLY A 40 -17.22 -25.75 8.85
C GLY A 40 -16.71 -26.19 7.47
N LEU A 41 -17.62 -26.36 6.50
CA LEU A 41 -17.26 -26.66 5.11
C LEU A 41 -16.67 -25.46 4.37
N MET A 42 -17.06 -24.22 4.69
CA MET A 42 -16.42 -23.02 4.13
C MET A 42 -14.99 -22.84 4.65
N VAL A 43 -14.73 -23.13 5.93
CA VAL A 43 -13.37 -23.10 6.51
C VAL A 43 -12.49 -24.20 5.92
N LEU A 44 -13.02 -25.39 5.65
CA LEU A 44 -12.26 -26.49 5.01
C LEU A 44 -12.04 -26.30 3.51
N ARG A 45 -12.93 -25.57 2.79
CA ARG A 45 -12.78 -25.31 1.35
C ARG A 45 -11.85 -24.12 1.05
N HIS A 46 -11.54 -23.29 2.04
CA HIS A 46 -10.53 -22.22 1.94
C HIS A 46 -9.30 -22.43 2.83
N GLY A 47 -9.28 -23.52 3.61
CA GLY A 47 -8.06 -24.09 4.19
C GLY A 47 -7.21 -24.77 3.12
N LEU A 48 -6.86 -24.06 2.05
CA LEU A 48 -5.61 -24.36 1.37
C LEU A 48 -4.54 -24.17 2.44
N VAL A 49 -4.03 -25.28 2.97
CA VAL A 49 -2.82 -25.30 3.76
C VAL A 49 -1.77 -24.64 2.89
N VAL A 50 -1.53 -23.35 3.12
CA VAL A 50 -0.37 -22.65 2.57
C VAL A 50 0.79 -23.35 3.22
N GLN A 51 1.31 -24.36 2.52
CA GLN A 51 2.47 -25.10 2.97
C GLN A 51 3.57 -24.06 3.14
N ALA A 52 3.92 -23.77 4.39
CA ALA A 52 4.95 -22.79 4.67
C ALA A 52 6.21 -23.26 3.96
N GLN A 53 6.71 -22.43 3.03
CA GLN A 53 7.96 -22.69 2.33
C GLN A 53 9.03 -22.99 3.39
N PRO A 54 9.84 -24.05 3.21
CA PRO A 54 10.77 -24.44 4.24
C PRO A 54 11.84 -23.36 4.41
N PRO A 55 12.30 -23.06 5.65
CA PRO A 55 13.24 -21.96 5.91
C PRO A 55 14.52 -21.97 5.08
N TRP A 56 15.00 -23.15 4.67
CA TRP A 56 16.20 -23.28 3.84
C TRP A 56 16.05 -22.66 2.45
N LEU A 57 14.84 -22.63 1.88
CA LEU A 57 14.63 -22.05 0.56
C LEU A 57 14.91 -20.54 0.56
N HIS A 58 14.57 -19.84 1.65
CA HIS A 58 14.87 -18.42 1.79
C HIS A 58 16.37 -18.14 1.86
N ASN A 59 17.14 -19.03 2.49
CA ASN A 59 18.60 -18.91 2.57
C ASN A 59 19.23 -19.10 1.19
N GLN A 60 18.80 -20.12 0.43
CA GLN A 60 19.27 -20.35 -0.94
C GLN A 60 18.98 -19.15 -1.84
N ILE A 61 17.73 -18.68 -1.89
CA ILE A 61 17.36 -17.48 -2.67
C ILE A 61 18.22 -16.28 -2.25
N THR A 62 18.44 -16.07 -0.96
CA THR A 62 19.25 -14.95 -0.46
C THR A 62 20.71 -15.05 -0.91
N GLN A 63 21.30 -16.24 -0.90
CA GLN A 63 22.66 -16.48 -1.39
C GLN A 63 22.76 -16.23 -2.89
N GLU A 64 21.81 -16.75 -3.68
CA GLU A 64 21.76 -16.54 -5.13
C GLU A 64 21.62 -15.06 -5.50
N LEU A 65 20.76 -14.31 -4.80
CA LEU A 65 20.61 -12.86 -4.98
C LEU A 65 21.86 -12.06 -4.59
N ALA A 66 22.63 -12.54 -3.61
CA ALA A 66 23.85 -11.89 -3.15
C ALA A 66 25.09 -12.26 -3.99
N SER A 67 25.00 -13.31 -4.81
CA SER A 67 26.09 -13.78 -5.66
C SER A 67 26.48 -12.72 -6.69
N ALA A 68 27.73 -12.74 -7.15
CA ALA A 68 28.17 -11.91 -8.27
C ALA A 68 27.64 -12.42 -9.63
N ASP A 69 27.21 -13.68 -9.70
CA ASP A 69 26.65 -14.27 -10.92
C ASP A 69 25.24 -13.69 -11.20
N ARG A 70 25.16 -12.93 -12.29
CA ARG A 70 23.91 -12.34 -12.76
C ARG A 70 22.86 -13.39 -13.12
N ALA A 71 23.26 -14.55 -13.66
CA ALA A 71 22.32 -15.58 -14.06
C ALA A 71 21.65 -16.21 -12.82
N SER A 72 22.43 -16.50 -11.77
CA SER A 72 21.91 -16.94 -10.46
C SER A 72 20.96 -15.92 -9.85
N ALA A 73 21.35 -14.65 -9.76
CA ALA A 73 20.48 -13.60 -9.20
C ALA A 73 19.18 -13.43 -10.00
N LEU A 74 19.23 -13.58 -11.33
CA LEU A 74 18.05 -13.49 -12.19
C LEU A 74 17.09 -14.67 -12.00
N ARG A 75 17.61 -15.90 -11.84
CA ARG A 75 16.79 -17.08 -11.51
C ARG A 75 16.07 -16.90 -10.19
N ALA A 76 16.79 -16.52 -9.13
CA ALA A 76 16.23 -16.23 -7.82
C ALA A 76 15.17 -15.12 -7.88
N PHE A 77 15.44 -14.04 -8.64
CA PHE A 77 14.47 -12.97 -8.88
C PHE A 77 13.18 -13.48 -9.53
N HIS A 78 13.28 -14.29 -10.60
CA HIS A 78 12.10 -14.84 -11.27
C HIS A 78 11.30 -15.79 -10.37
N GLN A 79 11.98 -16.58 -9.54
CA GLN A 79 11.32 -17.42 -8.55
C GLN A 79 10.53 -16.56 -7.55
N ILE A 80 11.14 -15.52 -6.99
CA ILE A 80 10.45 -14.56 -6.11
C ILE A 80 9.24 -13.96 -6.81
N SER A 81 9.40 -13.47 -8.05
CA SER A 81 8.31 -12.82 -8.79
C SER A 81 7.12 -13.75 -9.02
N ARG A 82 7.38 -15.02 -9.35
CA ARG A 82 6.35 -16.03 -9.56
C ARG A 82 5.62 -16.35 -8.27
N ASP A 83 6.36 -16.47 -7.19
CA ASP A 83 5.81 -16.95 -5.93
C ASP A 83 5.10 -15.80 -5.16
N MET A 84 5.47 -14.53 -5.41
CA MET A 84 4.99 -13.32 -4.71
C MET A 84 3.47 -13.20 -4.51
N PRO A 85 2.59 -13.50 -5.49
CA PRO A 85 1.14 -13.40 -5.30
C PRO A 85 0.57 -14.39 -4.28
N ALA A 86 1.25 -15.52 -4.04
CA ALA A 86 0.82 -16.56 -3.11
C ALA A 86 1.29 -16.30 -1.67
N VAL A 87 1.97 -15.18 -1.43
CA VAL A 87 2.74 -14.96 -0.22
C VAL A 87 1.95 -14.15 0.81
N GLY A 88 1.82 -14.70 2.01
CA GLY A 88 1.20 -14.01 3.15
C GLY A 88 2.11 -12.97 3.85
N PRO A 89 1.61 -12.36 4.95
CA PRO A 89 2.31 -11.33 5.73
C PRO A 89 3.76 -11.62 6.18
N PRO A 90 4.19 -12.87 6.48
CA PRO A 90 5.56 -13.14 6.96
C PRO A 90 6.68 -12.70 6.02
N MET A 91 6.38 -12.46 4.75
CA MET A 91 7.41 -12.20 3.73
C MET A 91 7.59 -10.73 3.39
N GLU A 92 6.77 -9.83 3.92
CA GLU A 92 7.03 -8.39 3.84
C GLU A 92 8.45 -8.08 4.37
N TRP A 93 8.88 -8.78 5.42
CA TRP A 93 10.23 -8.65 5.97
C TRP A 93 11.33 -9.06 4.99
N LEU A 94 11.15 -10.16 4.26
CA LEU A 94 12.10 -10.62 3.24
C LEU A 94 12.19 -9.63 2.08
N LEU A 95 11.03 -9.20 1.59
CA LEU A 95 10.88 -8.27 0.48
C LEU A 95 11.45 -6.88 0.76
N LEU A 96 11.43 -6.41 2.01
CA LEU A 96 11.85 -5.05 2.37
C LEU A 96 13.19 -4.94 3.07
N ARG A 97 13.75 -6.06 3.56
CA ARG A 97 14.99 -6.04 4.34
C ARG A 97 16.05 -7.00 3.84
N VAL A 98 15.69 -8.23 3.48
CA VAL A 98 16.70 -9.26 3.18
C VAL A 98 17.08 -9.23 1.71
N TRP A 99 16.11 -9.46 0.82
CA TRP A 99 16.38 -9.62 -0.60
C TRP A 99 16.87 -8.34 -1.28
N PRO A 100 16.34 -7.13 -0.97
CA PRO A 100 16.91 -5.90 -1.51
C PRO A 100 18.36 -5.70 -1.05
N LYS A 101 18.69 -6.01 0.21
CA LYS A 101 20.08 -5.92 0.69
C LYS A 101 20.99 -6.92 -0.01
N ALA A 102 20.52 -8.15 -0.22
CA ALA A 102 21.26 -9.18 -0.96
C ALA A 102 21.57 -8.71 -2.40
N LEU A 103 20.55 -8.27 -3.13
CA LEU A 103 20.71 -7.71 -4.48
C LEU A 103 21.66 -6.50 -4.50
N MET A 104 21.57 -5.61 -3.52
CA MET A 104 22.45 -4.45 -3.40
C MET A 104 23.91 -4.83 -3.08
N ARG A 105 24.15 -5.91 -2.32
CA ARG A 105 25.49 -6.45 -2.06
C ARG A 105 26.10 -7.09 -3.31
N GLY A 106 25.30 -7.86 -4.06
CA GLY A 106 25.68 -8.45 -5.36
C GLY A 106 25.78 -7.45 -6.52
N ARG A 107 25.58 -6.14 -6.25
CA ARG A 107 25.55 -5.05 -7.26
C ARG A 107 24.47 -5.22 -8.34
N HIS A 108 23.43 -6.00 -8.07
CA HIS A 108 22.28 -6.22 -8.95
C HIS A 108 21.23 -5.11 -8.81
N TYR A 109 21.66 -3.85 -8.92
CA TYR A 109 20.84 -2.68 -8.61
C TYR A 109 19.55 -2.60 -9.43
N ASN A 110 19.61 -2.97 -10.71
CA ASN A 110 18.44 -3.00 -11.59
C ASN A 110 17.42 -4.07 -11.18
N LEU A 111 17.87 -5.22 -10.67
CA LEU A 111 16.96 -6.23 -10.11
C LEU A 111 16.35 -5.76 -8.79
N ALA A 112 17.13 -5.10 -7.94
CA ALA A 112 16.60 -4.50 -6.70
C ALA A 112 15.49 -3.49 -7.02
N ALA A 113 15.71 -2.57 -7.96
CA ALA A 113 14.69 -1.61 -8.36
C ALA A 113 13.42 -2.28 -8.93
N LYS A 114 13.57 -3.34 -9.72
CA LYS A 114 12.45 -4.13 -10.26
C LYS A 114 11.68 -4.87 -9.17
N LEU A 115 12.39 -5.44 -8.20
CA LEU A 115 11.79 -6.14 -7.05
C LEU A 115 10.88 -5.18 -6.28
N GLU A 116 11.37 -3.98 -5.96
CA GLU A 116 10.56 -3.00 -5.23
C GLU A 116 9.31 -2.55 -5.99
N LEU A 117 9.39 -2.46 -7.33
CA LEU A 117 8.21 -2.17 -8.15
C LEU A 117 7.16 -3.29 -8.07
N GLN A 118 7.59 -4.54 -8.02
CA GLN A 118 6.69 -5.66 -7.78
C GLN A 118 6.10 -5.62 -6.37
N THR A 119 6.91 -5.32 -5.36
CA THR A 119 6.45 -5.13 -3.97
C THR A 119 5.33 -4.08 -3.90
N ILE A 120 5.51 -2.93 -4.57
CA ILE A 120 4.50 -1.86 -4.61
C ILE A 120 3.18 -2.32 -5.23
N ARG A 121 3.23 -3.15 -6.28
CA ARG A 121 2.04 -3.67 -6.97
C ARG A 121 1.29 -4.71 -6.13
N ASN A 122 2.00 -5.50 -5.34
CA ASN A 122 1.40 -6.55 -4.52
C ASN A 122 0.88 -6.03 -3.17
N PHE A 123 1.45 -4.94 -2.64
CA PHE A 123 1.06 -4.37 -1.34
C PHE A 123 0.65 -2.88 -1.41
N PRO A 124 -0.22 -2.46 -2.34
CA PRO A 124 -0.57 -1.05 -2.52
C PRO A 124 -1.34 -0.43 -1.34
N GLY A 125 -2.02 -1.23 -0.52
CA GLY A 125 -2.72 -0.76 0.68
C GLY A 125 -1.81 -0.51 1.89
N ASN A 126 -0.62 -1.10 1.93
CA ASN A 126 0.28 -1.01 3.08
C ASN A 126 1.26 0.16 2.92
N LEU A 127 0.92 1.31 3.53
CA LEU A 127 1.71 2.53 3.42
C LEU A 127 3.16 2.35 3.85
N TRP A 128 3.41 1.58 4.93
CA TRP A 128 4.77 1.36 5.42
C TRP A 128 5.61 0.59 4.39
N VAL A 129 5.04 -0.47 3.80
CA VAL A 129 5.68 -1.24 2.72
C VAL A 129 5.97 -0.36 1.52
N LEU A 130 4.99 0.44 1.08
CA LEU A 130 5.15 1.37 -0.05
C LEU A 130 6.29 2.37 0.15
N GLN A 131 6.33 3.03 1.30
CA GLN A 131 7.37 4.01 1.59
C GLN A 131 8.75 3.37 1.58
N ARG A 132 8.87 2.18 2.16
CA ARG A 132 10.14 1.47 2.24
C ARG A 132 10.61 0.98 0.87
N ALA A 133 9.70 0.39 0.09
CA ALA A 133 9.98 -0.09 -1.25
C ALA A 133 10.40 1.06 -2.19
N MET A 134 9.72 2.21 -2.11
CA MET A 134 10.06 3.38 -2.91
C MET A 134 11.44 3.98 -2.51
N ASP A 135 11.77 4.10 -1.22
CA ASP A 135 13.11 4.54 -0.76
C ASP A 135 14.21 3.59 -1.28
N LEU A 136 14.02 2.27 -1.16
CA LEU A 136 14.95 1.28 -1.69
C LEU A 136 15.09 1.37 -3.21
N ARG A 137 13.97 1.54 -3.92
CA ARG A 137 13.95 1.70 -5.38
C ARG A 137 14.74 2.92 -5.84
N VAL A 138 14.55 4.08 -5.19
CA VAL A 138 15.29 5.31 -5.50
C VAL A 138 16.80 5.08 -5.34
N ARG A 139 17.21 4.50 -4.22
CA ARG A 139 18.63 4.23 -3.92
C ARG A 139 19.24 3.22 -4.90
N ALA A 140 18.51 2.17 -5.25
CA ALA A 140 18.95 1.19 -6.23
C ALA A 140 19.14 1.85 -7.60
N LEU A 141 18.19 2.68 -8.04
CA LEU A 141 18.28 3.40 -9.32
C LEU A 141 19.45 4.39 -9.37
N LEU A 142 19.73 5.11 -8.27
CA LEU A 142 20.91 5.97 -8.17
C LEU A 142 22.22 5.17 -8.31
N ARG A 143 22.34 4.03 -7.62
CA ARG A 143 23.52 3.16 -7.72
C ARG A 143 23.65 2.48 -9.08
N ALA A 144 22.54 2.28 -9.79
CA ALA A 144 22.51 1.77 -11.16
C ALA A 144 22.86 2.84 -12.21
N ASN A 145 23.21 4.06 -11.81
CA ASN A 145 23.43 5.19 -12.71
C ASN A 145 22.21 5.50 -13.60
N HIS A 146 21.01 5.44 -13.01
CA HIS A 146 19.74 5.80 -13.65
C HIS A 146 19.08 7.00 -12.95
N PRO A 147 19.74 8.18 -12.92
CA PRO A 147 19.33 9.29 -12.07
C PRO A 147 17.93 9.84 -12.42
N ARG A 148 17.58 9.92 -13.71
CA ARG A 148 16.23 10.38 -14.12
C ARG A 148 15.11 9.44 -13.67
N GLN A 149 15.35 8.13 -13.70
CA GLN A 149 14.38 7.16 -13.17
C GLN A 149 14.31 7.22 -11.65
N ALA A 150 15.45 7.44 -10.98
CA ALA A 150 15.49 7.66 -9.54
C ALA A 150 14.71 8.91 -9.14
N LEU A 151 14.84 10.00 -9.89
CA LEU A 151 14.11 11.25 -9.68
C LEU A 151 12.59 11.07 -9.83
N ASN A 152 12.15 10.35 -10.87
CA ASN A 152 10.75 9.97 -11.03
C ASN A 152 10.22 9.17 -9.82
N ALA A 153 10.99 8.17 -9.36
CA ALA A 153 10.64 7.41 -8.18
C ALA A 153 10.66 8.26 -6.89
N ALA A 154 11.61 9.19 -6.75
CA ALA A 154 11.70 10.08 -5.59
C ALA A 154 10.50 11.04 -5.53
N ARG A 155 10.05 11.58 -6.67
CA ARG A 155 8.79 12.33 -6.75
C ARG A 155 7.59 11.46 -6.34
N GLY A 156 7.52 10.22 -6.82
CA GLY A 156 6.49 9.28 -6.40
C GLY A 156 6.50 9.03 -4.88
N LEU A 157 7.68 8.84 -4.29
CA LEU A 157 7.87 8.67 -2.85
C LEU A 157 7.37 9.91 -2.09
N LEU A 158 7.72 11.11 -2.54
CA LEU A 158 7.28 12.36 -1.92
C LEU A 158 5.75 12.47 -1.92
N ASN A 159 5.09 12.09 -3.02
CA ASN A 159 3.63 12.10 -3.12
C ASN A 159 2.98 11.15 -2.10
N ILE A 160 3.50 9.93 -1.95
CA ILE A 160 2.86 8.92 -1.08
C ILE A 160 3.36 8.88 0.34
N CYS A 161 4.50 9.49 0.67
CA CYS A 161 5.06 9.32 2.00
C CYS A 161 4.17 9.99 3.05
N SER A 162 4.09 9.37 4.22
CA SER A 162 3.51 9.96 5.41
C SER A 162 4.13 11.33 5.70
N MET A 163 3.37 12.20 6.34
CA MET A 163 3.79 13.55 6.68
C MET A 163 5.11 13.52 7.48
N ARG A 164 5.28 12.54 8.39
CA ARG A 164 6.51 12.29 9.16
C ARG A 164 7.76 12.03 8.29
N MET A 165 7.60 11.39 7.14
CA MET A 165 8.70 11.02 6.24
C MET A 165 8.97 12.07 5.15
N THR A 166 8.24 13.19 5.16
CA THR A 166 8.32 14.19 4.09
C THR A 166 9.70 14.81 3.98
N GLN A 167 10.34 15.17 5.09
CA GLN A 167 11.69 15.72 5.08
C GLN A 167 12.70 14.79 4.38
N GLN A 168 12.70 13.51 4.73
CA GLN A 168 13.58 12.53 4.08
C GLN A 168 13.28 12.39 2.59
N ALA A 169 12.01 12.39 2.19
CA ALA A 169 11.62 12.31 0.79
C ALA A 169 12.07 13.56 -0.01
N LEU A 170 11.98 14.76 0.58
CA LEU A 170 12.48 16.01 -0.02
C LEU A 170 13.99 15.95 -0.27
N LEU A 171 14.77 15.48 0.72
CA LEU A 171 16.22 15.32 0.57
C LEU A 171 16.58 14.31 -0.54
N LEU A 172 15.81 13.23 -0.68
CA LEU A 172 15.99 12.28 -1.78
C LEU A 172 15.66 12.89 -3.15
N VAL A 173 14.63 13.73 -3.25
CA VAL A 173 14.34 14.46 -4.48
C VAL A 173 15.50 15.39 -4.83
N ALA A 174 16.01 16.18 -3.88
CA ALA A 174 17.16 17.06 -4.09
C ALA A 174 18.41 16.28 -4.53
N GLN A 175 18.70 15.14 -3.90
CA GLN A 175 19.80 14.26 -4.30
C GLN A 175 19.62 13.75 -5.75
N CYS A 176 18.40 13.35 -6.13
CA CYS A 176 18.12 12.89 -7.48
C CYS A 176 18.14 14.02 -8.52
N LEU A 177 17.75 15.24 -8.15
CA LEU A 177 17.85 16.44 -9.01
C LEU A 177 19.30 16.71 -9.33
N ASN A 178 20.17 16.81 -8.31
CA ASN A 178 21.60 17.01 -8.48
C ASN A 178 22.23 15.94 -9.39
N ALA A 179 21.85 14.67 -9.19
CA ALA A 179 22.34 13.57 -10.01
C ALA A 179 21.79 13.57 -11.46
N SER A 180 20.60 14.12 -11.69
CA SER A 180 19.95 14.16 -13.01
C SER A 180 20.34 15.37 -13.85
N PHE A 181 20.71 16.47 -13.19
CA PHE A 181 21.03 17.77 -13.78
C PHE A 181 22.32 18.35 -13.19
N PRO A 182 23.47 17.66 -13.33
CA PRO A 182 24.73 18.08 -12.69
C PRO A 182 25.25 19.44 -13.16
N GLN A 183 24.79 19.92 -14.32
CA GLN A 183 25.16 21.22 -14.89
C GLN A 183 24.24 22.37 -14.43
N ASP A 184 23.18 22.07 -13.68
CA ASP A 184 22.17 23.03 -13.24
C ASP A 184 21.94 22.89 -11.71
N PRO A 185 22.90 23.37 -10.90
CA PRO A 185 22.76 23.36 -9.44
C PRO A 185 21.58 24.24 -8.97
N GLN A 186 21.22 25.27 -9.75
CA GLN A 186 20.11 26.18 -9.45
C GLN A 186 18.77 25.43 -9.37
N MET A 187 18.61 24.31 -10.08
CA MET A 187 17.39 23.50 -10.00
C MET A 187 17.14 22.96 -8.58
N VAL A 188 18.19 22.61 -7.83
CA VAL A 188 18.07 22.13 -6.45
C VAL A 188 17.71 23.29 -5.52
N GLU A 189 18.36 24.45 -5.68
CA GLU A 189 18.08 25.66 -4.90
C GLU A 189 16.63 26.12 -5.13
N ASN A 190 16.22 26.25 -6.39
CA ASN A 190 14.85 26.59 -6.77
C ASN A 190 13.84 25.60 -6.17
N PHE A 191 14.14 24.29 -6.19
CA PHE A 191 13.28 23.31 -5.56
C PHE A 191 13.13 23.57 -4.06
N MET A 192 14.22 23.80 -3.34
CA MET A 192 14.21 24.05 -1.90
C MET A 192 13.50 25.36 -1.54
N ASP A 193 13.76 26.43 -2.28
CA ASP A 193 13.09 27.73 -2.11
C ASP A 193 11.58 27.61 -2.33
N GLN A 194 11.17 26.85 -3.34
CA GLN A 194 9.76 26.55 -3.59
C GLN A 194 9.11 25.75 -2.44
N GLN A 195 9.85 24.84 -1.78
CA GLN A 195 9.35 24.14 -0.60
C GLN A 195 9.17 25.08 0.59
N VAL A 196 10.10 26.02 0.80
CA VAL A 196 10.02 27.04 1.87
C VAL A 196 8.86 28.00 1.60
N ALA A 197 8.79 28.57 0.40
CA ALA A 197 7.71 29.47 0.00
C ALA A 197 6.34 28.79 0.10
N GLY A 198 6.24 27.54 -0.37
CA GLY A 198 5.01 26.76 -0.30
C GLY A 198 4.65 26.26 1.11
N ALA A 199 5.54 26.35 2.09
CA ALA A 199 5.22 26.02 3.48
C ALA A 199 4.48 27.14 4.22
N VAL A 200 4.48 28.37 3.67
CA VAL A 200 3.77 29.51 4.23
C VAL A 200 2.26 29.23 4.20
N PRO A 201 1.54 29.39 5.33
CA PRO A 201 0.09 29.21 5.36
C PRO A 201 -0.60 30.15 4.37
N VAL A 202 -1.42 29.59 3.48
CA VAL A 202 -2.23 30.37 2.54
C VAL A 202 -3.49 30.84 3.27
N ALA A 203 -3.83 32.12 3.11
CA ALA A 203 -5.08 32.67 3.63
C ALA A 203 -6.30 31.92 3.05
N PRO A 204 -7.44 31.86 3.77
CA PRO A 204 -8.67 31.27 3.22
C PRO A 204 -9.03 31.89 1.87
N GLY A 205 -9.22 31.06 0.84
CA GLY A 205 -9.52 31.51 -0.53
C GLY A 205 -8.31 31.90 -1.38
N GLY A 206 -7.10 31.96 -0.80
CA GLY A 206 -5.87 32.16 -1.55
C GLY A 206 -5.54 30.96 -2.46
N LYS A 207 -4.88 31.23 -3.59
CA LYS A 207 -4.36 30.17 -4.47
C LYS A 207 -3.21 29.45 -3.78
N ALA A 208 -3.23 28.12 -3.80
CA ALA A 208 -2.13 27.32 -3.29
C ALA A 208 -0.87 27.55 -4.14
N TYR A 209 0.29 27.63 -3.48
CA TYR A 209 1.58 27.69 -4.14
C TYR A 209 1.88 26.34 -4.80
N ARG A 210 2.32 26.36 -6.07
CA ARG A 210 2.66 25.15 -6.82
C ARG A 210 4.16 25.07 -7.08
N CYS A 211 4.75 23.90 -6.84
CA CYS A 211 6.16 23.66 -7.10
C CYS A 211 6.40 23.33 -8.58
N THR A 212 6.82 24.33 -9.36
CA THR A 212 7.08 24.20 -10.79
C THR A 212 8.20 23.21 -11.11
N VAL A 213 9.21 23.08 -10.23
CA VAL A 213 10.28 22.10 -10.41
C VAL A 213 9.70 20.68 -10.39
N LEU A 214 8.85 20.36 -9.40
CA LEU A 214 8.23 19.03 -9.35
C LEU A 214 7.25 18.81 -10.51
N GLU A 215 6.49 19.81 -10.92
CA GLU A 215 5.58 19.72 -12.06
C GLU A 215 6.29 19.25 -13.33
N SER A 216 7.52 19.74 -13.57
CA SER A 216 8.34 19.40 -14.74
C SER A 216 8.83 17.93 -14.79
N ILE A 217 8.78 17.19 -13.67
CA ILE A 217 9.32 15.82 -13.57
C ILE A 217 8.20 14.81 -13.83
N PRO A 218 7.97 14.29 -15.04
CA PRO A 218 6.81 13.45 -15.33
C PRO A 218 6.73 12.24 -14.41
N LEU A 219 5.55 11.89 -13.91
CA LEU A 219 5.30 10.62 -13.20
C LEU A 219 4.79 9.56 -14.18
N HIS A 220 5.39 8.37 -14.15
CA HIS A 220 5.07 7.31 -15.11
C HIS A 220 4.09 6.30 -14.50
N GLY A 221 2.80 6.64 -14.53
CA GLY A 221 1.73 5.78 -14.01
C GLY A 221 1.52 4.46 -14.78
N ARG A 222 2.16 4.28 -15.96
CA ARG A 222 2.01 3.08 -16.80
C ARG A 222 2.33 1.79 -16.05
N HIS A 223 3.25 1.85 -15.09
CA HIS A 223 3.62 0.68 -14.30
C HIS A 223 2.50 0.19 -13.37
N PHE A 224 1.49 1.00 -13.08
CA PHE A 224 0.40 0.65 -12.17
C PHE A 224 -0.93 0.44 -12.88
N ALA A 225 -0.97 0.60 -14.22
CA ALA A 225 -2.22 0.56 -14.98
C ALA A 225 -2.97 -0.78 -14.85
N SER A 226 -2.28 -1.92 -14.88
CA SER A 226 -2.91 -3.23 -14.68
C SER A 226 -3.45 -3.37 -13.26
N THR A 227 -2.62 -3.11 -12.24
CA THR A 227 -3.01 -3.19 -10.83
C THR A 227 -4.17 -2.25 -10.50
N LEU A 228 -4.21 -1.05 -11.10
CA LEU A 228 -5.34 -0.13 -10.96
C LEU A 228 -6.63 -0.66 -11.59
N ARG A 229 -6.56 -1.46 -12.67
CA ARG A 229 -7.76 -2.14 -13.21
C ARG A 229 -8.19 -3.28 -12.29
N ASP A 230 -7.24 -4.07 -11.80
CA ASP A 230 -7.51 -5.28 -11.00
C ASP A 230 -8.10 -4.96 -9.62
N LEU A 231 -7.89 -3.75 -9.09
CA LEU A 231 -8.48 -3.31 -7.83
C LEU A 231 -9.99 -2.97 -7.91
N GLN A 232 -10.66 -3.18 -9.05
CA GLN A 232 -12.11 -2.97 -9.18
C GLN A 232 -12.92 -4.22 -8.81
N PRO A 233 -14.06 -4.09 -8.09
CA PRO A 233 -14.69 -2.85 -7.59
C PRO A 233 -14.16 -2.37 -6.22
N PHE A 234 -14.20 -1.05 -5.94
CA PHE A 234 -13.71 -0.46 -4.68
C PHE A 234 -14.75 -0.49 -3.58
N THR A 235 -15.06 -1.67 -3.05
CA THR A 235 -16.13 -1.83 -2.07
C THR A 235 -15.69 -1.73 -0.62
N ASP A 236 -14.39 -1.88 -0.37
CA ASP A 236 -13.83 -1.91 0.98
C ASP A 236 -12.75 -0.85 1.22
N TYR A 237 -12.48 -0.61 2.49
CA TYR A 237 -11.50 0.35 2.98
C TYR A 237 -10.10 0.14 2.39
N GLN A 238 -9.63 -1.12 2.32
CA GLN A 238 -8.28 -1.44 1.85
C GLN A 238 -8.17 -1.23 0.34
N SER A 239 -9.21 -1.58 -0.43
CA SER A 239 -9.26 -1.33 -1.87
C SER A 239 -9.23 0.17 -2.21
N LEU A 240 -9.95 1.01 -1.45
CA LEU A 240 -9.89 2.47 -1.60
C LEU A 240 -8.50 3.02 -1.28
N LEU A 241 -7.91 2.58 -0.16
CA LEU A 241 -6.57 2.99 0.27
C LEU A 241 -5.51 2.58 -0.77
N ALA A 242 -5.54 1.33 -1.22
CA ALA A 242 -4.64 0.78 -2.22
C ALA A 242 -4.68 1.57 -3.53
N ARG A 243 -5.88 1.80 -4.06
CA ARG A 243 -6.05 2.58 -5.29
C ARG A 243 -5.58 4.01 -5.12
N GLY A 244 -5.98 4.67 -4.04
CA GLY A 244 -5.56 6.05 -3.77
C GLY A 244 -4.05 6.19 -3.73
N ASN A 245 -3.34 5.26 -3.09
CA ASN A 245 -1.88 5.24 -3.08
C ASN A 245 -1.26 5.06 -4.48
N LEU A 246 -1.79 4.14 -5.30
CA LEU A 246 -1.31 3.95 -6.68
C LEU A 246 -1.60 5.15 -7.60
N LEU A 247 -2.73 5.85 -7.38
CA LEU A 247 -3.05 7.09 -8.08
C LEU A 247 -2.06 8.21 -7.74
N LEU A 248 -1.69 8.36 -6.45
CA LEU A 248 -0.66 9.30 -6.03
C LEU A 248 0.71 9.00 -6.68
N LEU A 249 1.11 7.73 -6.74
CA LEU A 249 2.32 7.29 -7.46
C LEU A 249 2.26 7.56 -8.96
N SER A 250 1.05 7.60 -9.52
CA SER A 250 0.79 7.87 -10.95
C SER A 250 0.62 9.36 -11.26
N GLY A 251 0.77 10.25 -10.28
CA GLY A 251 0.58 11.70 -10.46
C GLY A 251 -0.87 12.15 -10.55
N LYS A 252 -1.83 11.29 -10.19
CA LYS A 252 -3.28 11.56 -10.25
C LYS A 252 -3.81 12.00 -8.89
N ALA A 253 -3.25 13.08 -8.34
CA ALA A 253 -3.51 13.53 -6.98
C ALA A 253 -4.99 13.89 -6.72
N ALA A 254 -5.63 14.57 -7.68
CA ALA A 254 -7.05 14.92 -7.59
C ALA A 254 -7.97 13.69 -7.56
N GLU A 255 -7.70 12.67 -8.39
CA GLU A 255 -8.45 11.40 -8.36
C GLU A 255 -8.25 10.68 -7.02
N ALA A 256 -7.01 10.63 -6.50
CA ALA A 256 -6.71 10.04 -5.20
C ALA A 256 -7.44 10.76 -4.05
N MET A 257 -7.48 12.10 -4.09
CA MET A 257 -8.22 12.92 -3.13
C MET A 257 -9.70 12.53 -3.07
N GLY A 258 -10.34 12.35 -4.22
CA GLY A 258 -11.73 11.91 -4.30
C GLY A 258 -11.97 10.58 -3.57
N LEU A 259 -11.09 9.60 -3.78
CA LEU A 259 -11.18 8.30 -3.11
C LEU A 259 -10.95 8.39 -1.61
N PHE A 260 -9.98 9.20 -1.16
CA PHE A 260 -9.73 9.34 0.28
C PHE A 260 -10.85 10.07 1.01
N ARG A 261 -11.51 11.03 0.35
CA ARG A 261 -12.74 11.65 0.88
C ARG A 261 -13.89 10.65 0.93
N LEU A 262 -14.07 9.85 -0.12
CA LEU A 262 -15.07 8.79 -0.13
C LEU A 262 -14.84 7.80 1.02
N MET A 263 -13.58 7.37 1.21
CA MET A 263 -13.16 6.52 2.32
C MET A 263 -13.46 7.15 3.68
N ALA A 264 -13.16 8.44 3.86
CA ALA A 264 -13.47 9.18 5.08
C ALA A 264 -14.98 9.28 5.35
N ASN A 265 -15.79 9.46 4.31
CA ASN A 265 -17.24 9.55 4.42
C ASN A 265 -17.88 8.19 4.76
N GLN A 266 -17.38 7.10 4.19
CA GLN A 266 -17.93 5.75 4.40
C GLN A 266 -17.49 5.11 5.72
N TYR A 267 -16.22 5.31 6.12
CA TYR A 267 -15.61 4.62 7.26
C TYR A 267 -15.20 5.57 8.40
N GLY A 268 -15.52 6.86 8.28
CA GLY A 268 -15.20 7.89 9.25
C GLY A 268 -13.86 8.59 9.04
N THR A 269 -13.71 9.78 9.65
CA THR A 269 -12.52 10.65 9.57
C THR A 269 -11.41 10.23 10.54
N GLY A 270 -11.05 8.95 10.51
CA GLY A 270 -9.96 8.40 11.31
C GLY A 270 -8.58 8.96 10.93
N ARG A 271 -7.58 8.73 11.78
CA ARG A 271 -6.19 9.16 11.58
C ARG A 271 -5.66 8.82 10.18
N THR A 272 -5.91 7.60 9.71
CA THR A 272 -5.44 7.15 8.39
C THR A 272 -6.13 7.90 7.25
N ALA A 273 -7.44 8.15 7.32
CA ALA A 273 -8.15 8.89 6.27
C ALA A 273 -7.66 10.34 6.17
N ASN A 274 -7.48 10.99 7.31
CA ASN A 274 -6.92 12.34 7.39
C ASN A 274 -5.49 12.40 6.83
N GLU A 275 -4.64 11.42 7.19
CA GLU A 275 -3.29 11.32 6.63
C GLU A 275 -3.31 11.16 5.10
N CYS A 276 -4.24 10.37 4.55
CA CYS A 276 -4.37 10.20 3.10
C CYS A 276 -4.78 11.51 2.40
N ILE A 277 -5.71 12.27 2.99
CA ILE A 277 -6.11 13.59 2.49
C ILE A 277 -4.92 14.55 2.52
N ALA A 278 -4.17 14.62 3.62
CA ALA A 278 -2.98 15.46 3.73
C ALA A 278 -1.95 15.13 2.64
N ARG A 279 -1.70 13.84 2.40
CA ARG A 279 -0.79 13.39 1.32
C ARG A 279 -1.27 13.79 -0.06
N ALA A 280 -2.57 13.68 -0.33
CA ALA A 280 -3.12 14.09 -1.63
C ALA A 280 -3.03 15.61 -1.85
N LEU A 281 -3.25 16.44 -0.81
CA LEU A 281 -3.02 17.89 -0.89
C LEU A 281 -1.55 18.20 -1.23
N LYS A 282 -0.61 17.54 -0.53
CA LYS A 282 0.83 17.68 -0.77
C LYS A 282 1.20 17.29 -2.21
N ALA A 283 0.68 16.16 -2.70
CA ALA A 283 0.97 15.68 -4.04
C ALA A 283 0.38 16.58 -5.14
N GLU A 284 -0.77 17.21 -4.89
CA GLU A 284 -1.41 18.16 -5.80
C GLU A 284 -0.62 19.48 -5.90
N ASP A 285 -0.15 20.00 -4.77
CA ASP A 285 0.58 21.27 -4.72
C ASP A 285 2.08 21.12 -5.05
N GLY A 286 2.64 19.93 -4.81
CA GLY A 286 4.08 19.71 -4.82
C GLY A 286 4.80 20.37 -3.64
N THR A 287 4.07 20.83 -2.61
CA THR A 287 4.61 21.48 -1.40
C THR A 287 3.83 21.04 -0.17
N ILE A 288 4.30 21.39 1.04
CA ILE A 288 3.71 20.90 2.30
C ILE A 288 2.69 21.84 2.95
N GLY A 289 2.57 23.09 2.50
CA GLY A 289 1.83 24.14 3.23
C GLY A 289 0.36 23.80 3.46
N ARG A 290 -0.38 23.48 2.40
CA ARG A 290 -1.82 23.16 2.52
C ARG A 290 -2.06 21.86 3.30
N ALA A 291 -1.19 20.87 3.13
CA ALA A 291 -1.24 19.63 3.92
C ALA A 291 -1.02 19.90 5.42
N ASN A 292 -0.05 20.73 5.77
CA ASN A 292 0.20 21.14 7.16
C ASN A 292 -0.96 21.97 7.72
N GLY A 293 -1.49 22.92 6.95
CA GLY A 293 -2.67 23.70 7.32
C GLY A 293 -3.88 22.80 7.63
N PHE A 294 -4.10 21.78 6.81
CA PHE A 294 -5.13 20.77 7.04
C PHE A 294 -4.90 20.01 8.36
N VAL A 295 -3.70 19.46 8.60
CA VAL A 295 -3.37 18.75 9.84
C VAL A 295 -3.55 19.63 11.08
N LEU A 296 -3.10 20.89 11.03
CA LEU A 296 -3.28 21.85 12.13
C LEU A 296 -4.76 22.15 12.39
N SER A 297 -5.60 22.18 11.35
CA SER A 297 -7.04 22.39 11.50
C SER A 297 -7.74 21.25 12.25
N LEU A 298 -7.27 20.01 12.07
CA LEU A 298 -7.74 18.84 12.81
C LEU A 298 -7.35 18.93 14.29
N ILE A 299 -6.12 19.32 14.59
CA ILE A 299 -5.64 19.48 15.97
C ILE A 299 -6.45 20.56 16.69
N LYS A 300 -6.66 21.72 16.05
CA LYS A 300 -7.49 22.81 16.60
C LYS A 300 -8.93 22.36 16.85
N SER A 301 -9.51 21.60 15.93
CA SER A 301 -10.87 21.06 16.08
C SER A 301 -10.96 20.09 17.25
N ALA A 302 -10.02 19.15 17.37
CA ALA A 302 -9.96 18.21 18.49
C ALA A 302 -9.82 18.91 19.85
N ALA A 303 -8.97 19.94 19.94
CA ALA A 303 -8.79 20.73 21.15
C ALA A 303 -10.07 21.50 21.55
N ARG A 304 -10.83 22.03 20.58
CA ARG A 304 -12.11 22.70 20.84
C ARG A 304 -13.16 21.72 21.36
N THR A 305 -13.24 20.52 20.79
CA THR A 305 -14.15 19.46 21.27
C THR A 305 -13.82 19.06 22.70
N ALA A 306 -12.53 18.86 23.02
CA ALA A 306 -12.09 18.52 24.37
C ALA A 306 -12.47 19.57 25.41
N ARG A 307 -12.40 20.87 25.08
CA ARG A 307 -12.80 21.96 25.99
C ARG A 307 -14.30 22.06 26.24
N ARG A 308 -15.14 21.62 25.29
CA ARG A 308 -16.61 21.67 25.42
C ARG A 308 -17.20 20.47 26.15
N GLY A 309 -16.46 19.37 26.24
CA GLY A 309 -16.89 18.12 26.89
C GLY A 309 -16.29 17.88 28.28
N GLY A 310 -15.64 18.88 28.88
CA GLY A 310 -15.17 18.79 30.27
C GLY A 310 -16.33 19.03 31.25
N PRO A 311 -16.51 18.19 32.29
CA PRO A 311 -17.53 18.36 33.32
C PRO A 311 -17.36 19.66 34.12
#